data_AF-A0AAV0Y9I2-F1
#
_entry.id   AF-A0AAV0Y9I2-F1
#
_cell.length_a   1.000
_cell.length_b   1.000
_cell.length_c   1.000
_cell.angle_alpha   90.00
_cell.angle_beta   90.00
_cell.angle_gamma   90.00
#
_symmetry.space_group_name_H-M   'P 1'
#
loop_
_entity.id
_entity.type
_entity.pdbx_description
1 polymer ?
#
loop_
_entity_poly.entity_id
_entity_poly.type
_entity_poly.pdbx_seq_one_letter_code
_entity_poly.pdbx_strand_id
1 'polypeptide(L)'
;MSAVTSIANVHTKCNLAQSIQNVIHSTVKSIKLMWVPSYIGIPGNELADELAMKAASSPDTKIYPHVTYDDAIRALKSKFYSLRQNQWQNQTNQNNKFRQIKPSTIKWPDPPVKLTRHEETMVTRVRIGHTRITHSYLMRKELKPMCETCYSELTVHHIFLECPIYQNARTKANINTTSLKDALGPGQEKNITNFIKMADLTTNI
;
A
#
# COMPACT_ATOMS: atom_id res chain seq x y z
N MET A 1 -7.99 20.92 10.77
CA MET A 1 -7.64 22.30 11.19
C MET A 1 -8.54 23.23 10.38
N SER A 2 -9.38 24.06 11.00
CA SER A 2 -10.35 24.87 10.26
C SER A 2 -9.68 26.11 9.66
N ALA A 3 -10.23 26.66 8.58
CA ALA A 3 -9.72 27.90 7.96
C ALA A 3 -9.66 29.06 8.98
N VAL A 4 -10.65 29.15 9.88
CA VAL A 4 -10.69 30.13 10.97
C VAL A 4 -9.48 30.00 11.90
N THR A 5 -9.11 28.77 12.31
CA THR A 5 -7.92 28.54 13.14
C THR A 5 -6.62 28.89 12.42
N SER A 6 -6.57 28.69 11.09
CA SER A 6 -5.40 29.06 10.27
C SER A 6 -5.22 30.58 10.17
N ILE A 7 -6.33 31.33 9.98
CA ILE A 7 -6.32 32.79 9.92
C ILE A 7 -6.07 33.41 11.30
N ALA A 8 -6.56 32.78 12.37
CA ALA A 8 -6.30 33.26 13.74
C ALA A 8 -4.81 33.11 14.16
N ASN A 9 -4.05 32.23 13.49
CA ASN A 9 -2.63 32.06 13.78
C ASN A 9 -1.78 33.17 13.13
N VAL A 10 -1.30 34.10 13.95
CA VAL A 10 -0.45 35.23 13.53
C VAL A 10 0.88 34.76 12.92
N HIS A 11 1.36 33.57 13.27
CA HIS A 11 2.62 33.00 12.76
C HIS A 11 2.39 31.95 11.67
N THR A 12 1.26 32.02 10.95
CA THR A 12 0.98 31.09 9.85
C THR A 12 2.03 31.19 8.75
N LYS A 13 2.50 30.04 8.26
CA LYS A 13 3.43 29.93 7.12
C LYS A 13 2.69 29.88 5.77
N CYS A 14 1.36 29.91 5.78
CA CYS A 14 0.56 29.86 4.57
C CYS A 14 0.39 31.25 3.98
N ASN A 15 0.95 31.47 2.77
CA ASN A 15 0.87 32.74 2.06
C ASN A 15 -0.57 33.23 1.88
N LEU A 16 -1.52 32.32 1.62
CA LEU A 16 -2.94 32.68 1.46
C LEU A 16 -3.54 33.21 2.77
N ALA A 17 -3.21 32.57 3.90
CA ALA A 17 -3.69 33.02 5.21
C ALA A 17 -3.10 34.40 5.57
N GLN A 18 -1.82 34.64 5.27
CA GLN A 18 -1.18 35.95 5.43
C GLN A 18 -1.83 37.02 4.54
N SER A 19 -2.14 36.71 3.28
CA SER A 19 -2.85 37.63 2.39
C SER A 19 -4.24 37.99 2.93
N ILE A 20 -4.98 37.02 3.49
CA ILE A 20 -6.28 37.27 4.11
C ILE A 20 -6.12 38.15 5.37
N GLN A 21 -5.13 37.88 6.22
CA GLN A 21 -4.83 38.71 7.39
C GLN A 21 -4.50 40.16 6.99
N ASN A 22 -3.68 40.36 5.96
CA ASN A 22 -3.34 41.68 5.45
C ASN A 22 -4.59 42.44 4.94
N VAL A 23 -5.48 41.74 4.23
CA VAL A 23 -6.76 42.33 3.78
C VAL A 23 -7.60 42.74 4.98
N ILE A 24 -7.77 41.86 5.99
CA ILE A 24 -8.54 42.18 7.20
C ILE A 24 -7.92 43.38 7.94
N HIS A 25 -6.60 43.43 8.12
CA HIS A 25 -5.92 44.53 8.80
C HIS A 25 -5.98 45.86 8.04
N SER A 26 -5.98 45.82 6.70
CA SER A 26 -6.08 47.03 5.87
C SER A 26 -7.48 47.63 5.83
N THR A 27 -8.51 46.87 6.21
CA THR A 27 -9.90 47.35 6.15
C THR A 27 -10.30 48.16 7.37
N VAL A 28 -11.05 49.25 7.14
CA VAL A 28 -11.64 50.09 8.21
C VAL A 28 -12.84 49.42 8.90
N LYS A 29 -13.30 48.28 8.37
CA LYS A 29 -14.50 47.58 8.85
C LYS A 29 -14.14 46.63 10.00
N SER A 30 -15.03 46.56 11.01
CA SER A 30 -14.96 45.54 12.04
C SER A 30 -15.43 44.19 11.50
N ILE A 31 -14.51 43.27 11.22
CA ILE A 31 -14.79 41.92 10.71
C ILE A 31 -14.78 40.90 11.85
N LYS A 32 -15.82 40.06 11.95
CA LYS A 32 -15.87 38.90 12.85
C LYS A 32 -15.91 37.61 12.03
N LEU A 33 -14.96 36.70 12.27
CA LEU A 33 -14.93 35.39 11.63
C LEU A 33 -15.60 34.37 12.55
N MET A 34 -16.56 33.61 12.01
CA MET A 34 -17.28 32.57 12.74
C MET A 34 -17.26 31.28 11.94
N TRP A 35 -17.07 30.15 12.63
CA TRP A 35 -17.24 28.84 12.04
C TRP A 35 -18.70 28.41 12.18
N VAL A 36 -19.26 27.85 11.11
CA VAL A 36 -20.62 27.34 11.04
C VAL A 36 -20.55 25.94 10.43
N PRO A 37 -21.33 24.96 10.93
CA PRO A 37 -21.39 23.63 10.32
C PRO A 37 -22.01 23.68 8.92
N SER A 38 -21.44 22.92 7.98
CA SER A 38 -21.96 22.77 6.62
C SER A 38 -23.19 21.84 6.60
N TYR A 39 -24.07 22.03 5.60
CA TYR A 39 -25.21 21.14 5.29
C TYR A 39 -26.27 20.98 6.40
N ILE A 40 -26.53 22.04 7.18
CA ILE A 40 -27.57 22.02 8.21
C ILE A 40 -28.75 22.98 7.93
N GLY A 41 -28.98 23.38 6.68
CA GLY A 41 -30.14 24.21 6.32
C GLY A 41 -29.96 25.71 6.54
N ILE A 42 -28.73 26.22 6.71
CA ILE A 42 -28.48 27.66 6.86
C ILE A 42 -28.46 28.30 5.47
N PRO A 43 -29.49 29.09 5.07
CA PRO A 43 -29.68 29.45 3.67
C PRO A 43 -28.50 30.21 3.06
N GLY A 44 -27.87 31.11 3.82
CA GLY A 44 -26.71 31.88 3.35
C GLY A 44 -25.45 31.04 3.17
N ASN A 45 -25.23 30.03 4.01
CA ASN A 45 -24.08 29.13 3.87
C ASN A 45 -24.28 28.17 2.69
N GLU A 46 -25.49 27.61 2.56
CA GLU A 46 -25.82 26.70 1.45
C GLU A 46 -25.72 27.40 0.09
N LEU A 47 -26.21 28.63 -0.01
CA LEU A 47 -26.05 29.44 -1.23
C LEU A 47 -24.58 29.72 -1.54
N ALA A 48 -23.77 30.03 -0.52
CA ALA A 48 -22.33 30.26 -0.70
C ALA A 48 -21.61 28.99 -1.18
N ASP A 49 -21.90 27.83 -0.59
CA ASP A 49 -21.33 26.53 -0.98
C ASP A 49 -21.73 26.13 -2.41
N GLU A 50 -23.00 26.34 -2.79
CA GLU A 50 -23.50 26.09 -4.14
C GLU A 50 -22.77 26.96 -5.18
N LEU A 51 -22.65 28.27 -4.90
CA LEU A 51 -21.95 29.20 -5.78
C LEU A 51 -20.46 28.88 -5.88
N ALA A 52 -19.81 28.50 -4.77
CA ALA A 52 -18.41 28.09 -4.77
C ALA A 52 -18.18 26.83 -5.62
N MET A 53 -19.10 25.85 -5.56
CA MET A 53 -19.04 24.64 -6.36
C MET A 53 -19.23 24.92 -7.87
N LYS A 54 -20.20 25.77 -8.21
CA LYS A 54 -20.41 26.23 -9.60
C LYS A 54 -19.19 26.98 -10.12
N ALA A 55 -18.63 27.87 -9.31
CA ALA A 55 -17.43 28.62 -9.65
C ALA A 55 -16.24 27.68 -9.90
N ALA A 56 -15.99 26.70 -9.02
CA ALA A 56 -14.89 25.74 -9.16
C ALA A 56 -15.00 24.84 -10.40
N SER A 57 -16.21 24.63 -10.92
CA SER A 57 -16.48 23.81 -12.10
C SER A 57 -16.49 24.61 -13.41
N SER A 58 -16.40 25.95 -13.33
CA SER A 58 -16.46 26.83 -14.49
C SER A 58 -15.14 26.81 -15.29
N PRO A 59 -15.16 26.88 -16.63
CA PRO A 59 -13.95 27.04 -17.43
C PRO A 59 -13.20 28.36 -17.14
N ASP A 60 -13.89 29.39 -16.64
CA ASP A 60 -13.30 30.69 -16.29
C ASP A 60 -12.68 30.73 -14.88
N THR A 61 -12.54 29.56 -14.22
CA THR A 61 -11.97 29.48 -12.87
C THR A 61 -10.56 30.04 -12.85
N LYS A 62 -10.36 31.11 -12.06
CA LYS A 62 -9.01 31.66 -11.83
C LYS A 62 -8.22 30.69 -10.97
N ILE A 63 -7.13 30.16 -11.53
CA ILE A 63 -6.19 29.31 -10.81
C ILE A 63 -5.38 30.20 -9.87
N TYR A 64 -5.38 29.89 -8.58
CA TYR A 64 -4.52 30.55 -7.62
C TYR A 64 -3.06 30.20 -7.94
N PRO A 65 -2.18 31.17 -8.20
CA PRO A 65 -0.85 30.91 -8.77
C PRO A 65 0.14 30.30 -7.76
N HIS A 66 -0.21 30.27 -6.47
CA HIS A 66 0.67 29.76 -5.43
C HIS A 66 0.20 28.39 -4.95
N VAL A 67 1.11 27.42 -4.98
CA VAL A 67 0.90 26.09 -4.43
C VAL A 67 1.38 26.10 -2.98
N THR A 68 0.59 25.53 -2.07
CA THR A 68 1.05 25.37 -0.69
C THR A 68 2.16 24.33 -0.62
N TYR A 69 3.07 24.45 0.35
CA TYR A 69 4.11 23.45 0.57
C TYR A 69 3.53 22.03 0.69
N ASP A 70 2.44 21.87 1.44
CA ASP A 70 1.80 20.56 1.65
C ASP A 70 1.22 19.98 0.36
N ASP A 71 0.62 20.80 -0.49
CA ASP A 71 0.10 20.36 -1.80
C ASP A 71 1.22 19.96 -2.74
N ALA A 72 2.31 20.74 -2.77
CA ALA A 72 3.50 20.41 -3.57
C ALA A 72 4.10 19.07 -3.13
N ILE A 73 4.30 18.88 -1.81
CA ILE A 73 4.78 17.61 -1.26
C ILE A 73 3.83 16.46 -1.56
N ARG A 74 2.52 16.66 -1.48
CA ARG A 74 1.51 15.64 -1.81
C ARG A 74 1.58 15.24 -3.28
N ALA A 75 1.68 16.22 -4.19
CA ALA A 75 1.81 15.98 -5.62
C ALA A 75 3.10 15.22 -5.94
N LEU A 76 4.23 15.62 -5.35
CA LEU A 76 5.52 14.93 -5.49
C LEU A 76 5.46 13.49 -4.99
N LYS A 77 4.89 13.25 -3.80
CA LYS A 77 4.69 11.89 -3.26
C LYS A 77 3.83 11.04 -4.18
N SER A 78 2.72 11.58 -4.68
CA SER A 78 1.84 10.89 -5.63
C SER A 78 2.59 10.49 -6.90
N LYS A 79 3.36 11.42 -7.49
CA LYS A 79 4.19 11.15 -8.67
C LYS A 79 5.24 10.08 -8.38
N PHE A 80 5.92 10.17 -7.24
CA PHE A 80 6.93 9.19 -6.83
C PHE A 80 6.34 7.79 -6.68
N TYR A 81 5.18 7.65 -6.01
CA TYR A 81 4.50 6.36 -5.87
C TYR A 81 4.05 5.79 -7.22
N SER A 82 3.55 6.63 -8.12
CA SER A 82 3.20 6.22 -9.49
C SER A 82 4.41 5.72 -10.26
N LEU A 83 5.52 6.47 -10.25
CA LEU A 83 6.77 6.06 -10.92
C LEU A 83 7.30 4.74 -10.35
N ARG A 84 7.30 4.59 -9.03
CA ARG A 84 7.71 3.36 -8.35
C ARG A 84 6.85 2.17 -8.75
N GLN A 85 5.52 2.35 -8.82
CA GLN A 85 4.59 1.31 -9.22
C GLN A 85 4.80 0.91 -10.69
N ASN A 86 5.01 1.88 -11.58
CA ASN A 86 5.29 1.62 -12.99
C ASN A 86 6.61 0.86 -13.15
N GLN A 87 7.67 1.27 -12.44
CA GLN A 87 8.94 0.53 -12.44
C GLN A 87 8.75 -0.91 -11.96
N TRP A 88 7.98 -1.13 -10.89
CA TRP A 88 7.70 -2.47 -10.37
C TRP A 88 6.95 -3.36 -11.39
N GLN A 89 5.98 -2.81 -12.11
CA GLN A 89 5.21 -3.55 -13.11
C GLN A 89 6.00 -3.84 -14.39
N ASN A 90 6.83 -2.87 -14.83
CA ASN A 90 7.59 -2.94 -16.08
C ASN A 90 8.97 -3.58 -15.92
N GLN A 91 9.31 -4.10 -14.74
CA GLN A 91 10.54 -4.85 -14.55
C GLN A 91 10.59 -6.08 -15.47
N THR A 92 11.58 -6.10 -16.34
CA THR A 92 11.84 -7.18 -17.31
C THR A 92 12.54 -8.39 -16.69
N ASN A 93 12.99 -8.30 -15.43
CA ASN A 93 13.65 -9.40 -14.75
C ASN A 93 12.63 -10.52 -14.46
N GLN A 94 12.63 -11.54 -15.31
CA GLN A 94 11.75 -12.71 -15.21
C GLN A 94 11.96 -13.50 -13.90
N ASN A 95 13.07 -13.26 -13.18
CA ASN A 95 13.40 -13.97 -11.94
C ASN A 95 12.81 -13.35 -10.66
N ASN A 96 12.04 -12.24 -10.75
CA ASN A 96 11.39 -11.66 -9.58
C ASN A 96 10.14 -12.46 -9.16
N LYS A 97 10.37 -13.57 -8.43
CA LYS A 97 9.34 -14.49 -7.91
C LYS A 97 8.29 -13.76 -7.07
N PHE A 98 8.70 -12.76 -6.30
CA PHE A 98 7.80 -12.05 -5.39
C PHE A 98 6.75 -11.21 -6.13
N ARG A 99 7.04 -10.73 -7.34
CA ARG A 99 6.09 -9.95 -8.15
C ARG A 99 4.82 -10.73 -8.49
N GLN A 100 4.91 -12.05 -8.66
CA GLN A 100 3.74 -12.91 -8.90
C GLN A 100 2.76 -12.88 -7.71
N ILE A 101 3.27 -12.69 -6.50
CA ILE A 101 2.47 -12.62 -5.26
C ILE A 101 2.10 -11.18 -4.92
N LYS A 102 3.01 -10.23 -5.16
CA LYS A 102 2.87 -8.82 -4.82
C LYS A 102 2.98 -7.93 -6.06
N PRO A 103 1.88 -7.69 -6.79
CA PRO A 103 1.91 -6.82 -7.98
C PRO A 103 1.94 -5.31 -7.65
N SER A 104 1.71 -4.93 -6.39
CA SER A 104 1.65 -3.53 -5.93
C SER A 104 2.73 -3.23 -4.90
N THR A 105 3.32 -2.04 -5.02
CA THR A 105 4.33 -1.49 -4.10
C THR A 105 3.74 -0.94 -2.80
N ILE A 106 2.41 -0.87 -2.69
CA ILE A 106 1.69 -0.45 -1.49
C ILE A 106 2.02 -1.42 -0.34
N LYS A 107 2.28 -0.91 0.87
CA LYS A 107 2.53 -1.75 2.05
C LYS A 107 1.34 -2.70 2.25
N TRP A 108 1.61 -3.99 2.48
CA TRP A 108 0.55 -4.89 2.92
C TRP A 108 0.07 -4.51 4.33
N PRO A 109 -1.22 -4.74 4.64
CA PRO A 109 -1.70 -4.58 6.00
C PRO A 109 -0.92 -5.49 6.94
N ASP A 110 -0.88 -5.12 8.21
CA ASP A 110 -0.27 -6.00 9.21
C ASP A 110 -1.10 -7.29 9.32
N PRO A 111 -0.47 -8.46 9.59
CA PRO A 111 -1.17 -9.73 9.59
C PRO A 111 -2.35 -9.75 10.59
N PRO A 112 -3.43 -10.49 10.29
CA PRO A 112 -4.60 -10.57 11.17
C PRO A 112 -4.30 -11.27 12.50
N VAL A 113 -3.17 -11.96 12.59
CA VAL A 113 -2.72 -12.71 13.77
C VAL A 113 -1.27 -12.36 14.07
N LYS A 114 -0.92 -12.20 15.35
CA LYS A 114 0.46 -12.00 15.78
C LYS A 114 1.29 -13.25 15.50
N LEU A 115 2.30 -13.11 14.66
CA LEU A 115 3.26 -14.17 14.36
C LEU A 115 4.44 -14.09 15.31
N THR A 116 5.10 -15.23 15.53
CA THR A 116 6.44 -15.23 16.12
C THR A 116 7.47 -14.72 15.11
N ARG A 117 8.61 -14.20 15.57
CA ARG A 117 9.72 -13.77 14.69
C ARG A 117 10.17 -14.88 13.72
N HIS A 118 10.14 -16.12 14.19
CA HIS A 118 10.47 -17.29 13.36
C HIS A 118 9.44 -17.49 12.24
N GLU A 119 8.15 -17.39 12.56
CA GLU A 119 7.06 -17.47 11.57
C GLU A 119 7.10 -16.33 10.56
N GLU A 120 7.37 -15.09 10.99
CA GLU A 120 7.55 -13.95 10.08
C GLU A 120 8.70 -14.19 9.09
N THR A 121 9.81 -14.76 9.58
CA THR A 121 10.95 -15.12 8.75
C THR A 121 10.59 -16.20 7.73
N MET A 122 9.90 -17.26 8.17
CA MET A 122 9.44 -18.33 7.28
C MET A 122 8.52 -17.80 6.18
N VAL A 123 7.49 -17.04 6.55
CA VAL A 123 6.54 -16.43 5.61
C VAL A 123 7.25 -15.53 4.60
N THR A 124 8.20 -14.71 5.07
CA THR A 124 8.98 -13.82 4.21
C THR A 124 9.81 -14.61 3.20
N ARG A 125 10.56 -15.62 3.65
CA ARG A 125 11.40 -16.47 2.79
C ARG A 125 10.60 -17.21 1.72
N VAL A 126 9.44 -17.74 2.08
CA VAL A 126 8.51 -18.38 1.14
C VAL A 126 8.04 -17.39 0.09
N ARG A 127 7.57 -16.20 0.51
CA ARG A 127 7.07 -15.17 -0.40
C ARG A 127 8.11 -14.67 -1.39
N ILE A 128 9.36 -14.50 -0.97
CA ILE A 128 10.44 -14.11 -1.89
C ILE A 128 10.99 -15.31 -2.68
N GLY A 129 10.60 -16.55 -2.35
CA GLY A 129 11.08 -17.76 -3.01
C GLY A 129 12.56 -18.07 -2.73
N HIS A 130 13.05 -17.73 -1.55
CA HIS A 130 14.42 -17.95 -1.07
C HIS A 130 14.41 -18.84 0.17
N THR A 131 13.96 -20.08 0.00
CA THR A 131 13.97 -21.09 1.06
C THR A 131 15.23 -21.94 0.97
N ARG A 132 15.61 -22.64 2.05
CA ARG A 132 16.77 -23.54 2.03
C ARG A 132 16.62 -24.60 0.93
N ILE A 133 15.46 -25.24 0.81
CA ILE A 133 15.24 -26.31 -0.18
C ILE A 133 15.13 -25.85 -1.63
N THR A 134 14.78 -24.59 -1.90
CA THR A 134 14.61 -24.10 -3.29
C THR A 134 15.75 -23.20 -3.75
N HIS A 135 16.65 -22.77 -2.86
CA HIS A 135 17.65 -21.74 -3.16
C HIS A 135 19.06 -22.04 -2.64
N SER A 136 19.24 -22.98 -1.70
CA SER A 136 20.58 -23.29 -1.15
C SER A 136 21.57 -23.80 -2.20
N TYR A 137 21.09 -24.43 -3.28
CA TYR A 137 21.93 -24.94 -4.37
C TYR A 137 22.81 -23.84 -4.99
N LEU A 138 22.35 -22.58 -5.04
CA LEU A 138 23.14 -21.47 -5.57
C LEU A 138 24.36 -21.17 -4.69
N MET A 139 24.19 -21.26 -3.37
CA MET A 139 25.27 -21.04 -2.41
C MET A 139 26.28 -22.20 -2.43
N ARG A 140 25.79 -23.42 -2.69
CA ARG A 140 26.61 -24.64 -2.80
C ARG A 140 27.19 -24.87 -4.19
N LYS A 141 26.76 -24.09 -5.19
CA LYS A 141 27.07 -24.29 -6.63
C LYS A 141 26.68 -25.69 -7.13
N GLU A 142 25.60 -26.22 -6.58
CA GLU A 142 25.01 -27.50 -6.98
C GLU A 142 23.99 -27.30 -8.11
N LEU A 143 23.50 -28.41 -8.67
CA LEU A 143 22.38 -28.37 -9.61
C LEU A 143 21.10 -27.94 -8.90
N LYS A 144 20.17 -27.38 -9.68
CA LYS A 144 18.83 -27.06 -9.17
C LYS A 144 18.18 -28.31 -8.57
N PRO A 145 17.55 -28.20 -7.40
CA PRO A 145 16.84 -29.32 -6.80
C PRO A 145 15.64 -29.70 -7.66
N MET A 146 15.42 -31.01 -7.80
CA MET A 146 14.29 -31.59 -8.53
C MET A 146 13.38 -32.33 -7.56
N CYS A 147 12.07 -32.30 -7.80
CA CYS A 147 11.13 -33.13 -7.06
C CYS A 147 11.27 -34.60 -7.48
N GLU A 148 11.55 -35.49 -6.53
CA GLU A 148 11.73 -36.93 -6.80
C GLU A 148 10.45 -37.61 -7.33
N THR A 149 9.27 -37.09 -6.98
CA THR A 149 7.99 -37.66 -7.43
C THR A 149 7.51 -37.08 -8.74
N CYS A 150 7.74 -35.80 -9.00
CA CYS A 150 7.20 -35.10 -10.17
C CYS A 150 8.22 -34.93 -11.29
N TYR A 151 9.50 -35.17 -11.01
CA TYR A 151 10.62 -34.95 -11.93
C TYR A 151 10.65 -33.53 -12.53
N SER A 152 10.18 -32.54 -11.77
CA SER A 152 10.16 -31.12 -12.13
C SER A 152 11.02 -30.29 -11.17
N GLU A 153 11.36 -29.05 -11.57
CA GLU A 153 12.15 -28.16 -10.72
C GLU A 153 11.45 -27.89 -9.38
N LEU A 154 12.17 -28.09 -8.26
CA LEU A 154 11.62 -27.85 -6.93
C LEU A 154 11.58 -26.34 -6.65
N THR A 155 10.38 -25.78 -6.75
CA THR A 155 10.12 -24.35 -6.50
C THR A 155 9.05 -24.16 -5.43
N VAL A 156 8.94 -22.93 -4.89
CA VAL A 156 7.82 -22.59 -3.99
C VAL A 156 6.47 -22.77 -4.69
N HIS A 157 6.39 -22.45 -5.98
CA HIS A 157 5.20 -22.74 -6.81
C HIS A 157 4.84 -24.23 -6.76
N HIS A 158 5.81 -25.08 -7.07
CA HIS A 158 5.63 -26.52 -7.08
C HIS A 158 5.17 -27.05 -5.71
N ILE A 159 5.83 -26.62 -4.62
CA ILE A 159 5.50 -27.07 -3.26
C ILE A 159 4.09 -26.63 -2.83
N PHE A 160 3.74 -25.36 -3.06
CA PHE A 160 2.50 -24.78 -2.57
C PHE A 160 1.28 -25.01 -3.47
N LEU A 161 1.43 -25.46 -4.71
CA LEU A 161 0.30 -25.58 -5.64
C LEU A 161 0.23 -26.91 -6.42
N GLU A 162 1.35 -27.57 -6.70
CA GLU A 162 1.38 -28.67 -7.70
C GLU A 162 1.69 -30.04 -7.10
N CYS A 163 2.72 -30.11 -6.25
CA CYS A 163 3.32 -31.38 -5.85
C CYS A 163 2.30 -32.28 -5.13
N PRO A 164 2.03 -33.50 -5.61
CA PRO A 164 1.04 -34.40 -5.02
C PRO A 164 1.38 -34.81 -3.57
N ILE A 165 2.67 -34.90 -3.22
CA ILE A 165 3.12 -35.22 -1.86
C ILE A 165 2.52 -34.24 -0.84
N TYR A 166 2.47 -32.96 -1.19
CA TYR A 166 2.00 -31.92 -0.28
C TYR A 166 0.49 -31.66 -0.38
N GLN A 167 -0.26 -32.41 -1.19
CA GLN A 167 -1.70 -32.18 -1.40
C GLN A 167 -2.49 -32.24 -0.09
N ASN A 168 -2.25 -33.26 0.74
CA ASN A 168 -2.95 -33.41 2.02
C ASN A 168 -2.65 -32.25 2.98
N ALA A 169 -1.38 -31.81 3.04
CA ALA A 169 -0.97 -30.67 3.85
C ALA A 169 -1.63 -29.36 3.37
N ARG A 170 -1.75 -29.14 2.05
CA ARG A 170 -2.43 -27.97 1.48
C ARG A 170 -3.91 -27.94 1.87
N THR A 171 -4.61 -29.06 1.70
CA THR A 171 -6.04 -29.16 2.05
C THR A 171 -6.26 -28.89 3.54
N LYS A 172 -5.44 -29.49 4.43
CA LYS A 172 -5.55 -29.27 5.88
C LYS A 172 -5.19 -27.84 6.31
N ALA A 173 -4.30 -27.17 5.59
CA ALA A 173 -3.91 -25.80 5.86
C ALA A 173 -4.81 -24.75 5.17
N ASN A 174 -5.92 -25.17 4.54
CA ASN A 174 -6.85 -24.33 3.78
C ASN A 174 -6.21 -23.58 2.60
N ILE A 175 -5.20 -24.18 1.95
CA ILE A 175 -4.59 -23.65 0.72
C ILE A 175 -5.24 -24.38 -0.47
N ASN A 176 -6.43 -23.93 -0.86
CA ASN A 176 -7.21 -24.49 -1.98
C ASN A 176 -7.28 -23.49 -3.14
N THR A 177 -6.14 -23.21 -3.76
CA THR A 177 -6.05 -22.26 -4.89
C THR A 177 -5.02 -22.73 -5.91
N THR A 178 -5.15 -22.24 -7.14
CA THR A 178 -4.19 -22.42 -8.24
C THR A 178 -3.28 -21.22 -8.43
N SER A 179 -3.45 -20.15 -7.62
CA SER A 179 -2.76 -18.87 -7.75
C SER A 179 -1.83 -18.64 -6.56
N LEU A 180 -0.54 -18.40 -6.84
CA LEU A 180 0.44 -18.06 -5.80
C LEU A 180 0.09 -16.78 -5.04
N LYS A 181 -0.53 -15.82 -5.72
CA LYS A 181 -0.98 -14.58 -5.10
C LYS A 181 -2.01 -14.83 -4.01
N ASP A 182 -2.90 -15.79 -4.23
CA ASP A 182 -3.96 -16.11 -3.29
C ASP A 182 -3.47 -17.04 -2.17
N ALA A 183 -2.52 -17.93 -2.47
CA ALA A 183 -1.91 -18.81 -1.47
C ALA A 183 -0.96 -18.06 -0.53
N LEU A 184 -0.18 -17.10 -1.04
CA LEU A 184 0.89 -16.42 -0.31
C LEU A 184 0.64 -14.93 -0.07
N GLY A 185 -0.55 -14.44 -0.43
CA GLY A 185 -0.96 -13.05 -0.28
C GLY A 185 -1.11 -12.59 1.18
N PRO A 186 -1.43 -11.30 1.40
CA PRO A 186 -1.68 -10.78 2.75
C PRO A 186 -2.88 -11.47 3.38
N GLY A 187 -2.81 -11.78 4.67
CA GLY A 187 -3.86 -12.48 5.43
C GLY A 187 -3.72 -14.01 5.43
N GLN A 188 -2.84 -14.57 4.60
CA GLN A 188 -2.59 -16.01 4.52
C GLN A 188 -1.46 -16.49 5.44
N GLU A 189 -0.89 -15.61 6.26
CA GLU A 189 0.32 -15.91 7.02
C GLU A 189 0.16 -17.16 7.90
N LYS A 190 -1.01 -17.33 8.53
CA LYS A 190 -1.26 -18.50 9.37
C LYS A 190 -1.37 -19.78 8.54
N ASN A 191 -2.07 -19.74 7.41
CA ASN A 191 -2.21 -20.87 6.50
C ASN A 191 -0.84 -21.32 5.96
N ILE A 192 0.03 -20.37 5.60
CA ILE A 192 1.42 -20.64 5.21
C ILE A 192 2.16 -21.36 6.34
N THR A 193 2.13 -20.83 7.57
CA THR A 193 2.86 -21.45 8.69
C THR A 193 2.31 -22.83 9.05
N ASN A 194 1.00 -23.03 8.97
CA ASN A 194 0.35 -24.32 9.23
C ASN A 194 0.74 -25.34 8.16
N PHE A 195 0.71 -24.95 6.89
CA PHE A 195 1.14 -25.80 5.78
C PHE A 195 2.60 -26.25 5.98
N ILE A 196 3.50 -25.33 6.28
CA ILE A 196 4.93 -25.63 6.50
C ILE A 196 5.12 -26.65 7.63
N LYS A 197 4.36 -26.52 8.72
CA LYS A 197 4.39 -27.46 9.84
C LYS A 197 3.82 -28.83 9.45
N MET A 198 2.69 -28.86 8.73
CA MET A 198 2.04 -30.10 8.29
C MET A 198 2.82 -30.86 7.20
N ALA A 199 3.62 -30.15 6.42
CA ALA A 199 4.47 -30.72 5.38
C ALA A 199 5.89 -31.06 5.87
N ASP A 200 6.17 -30.89 7.18
CA ASP A 200 7.48 -31.09 7.80
C ASP A 200 8.62 -30.30 7.14
N LEU A 201 8.31 -29.08 6.68
CA LEU A 201 9.24 -28.20 5.98
C LEU A 201 9.89 -27.13 6.87
N THR A 202 9.66 -27.15 8.18
CA THR A 202 10.12 -26.12 9.13
C THR A 202 11.63 -25.93 9.13
N THR A 203 12.41 -27.01 9.07
CA THR A 203 13.87 -26.90 9.01
C THR A 203 14.36 -26.43 7.63
N ASN A 204 13.52 -26.61 6.60
CA ASN A 204 13.83 -26.50 5.19
C ASN A 204 13.50 -25.12 4.57
N ILE A 205 12.94 -24.21 5.36
CA ILE A 205 12.54 -22.85 4.96
C ILE A 205 13.38 -21.82 5.70
#